data_AF-A0A355FWH6-F1
#
_entry.id   AF-A0A355FWH6-F1
#
_cell.length_a   1.000
_cell.length_b   1.000
_cell.length_c   1.000
_cell.angle_alpha   90.00
_cell.angle_beta   90.00
_cell.angle_gamma   90.00
#
_symmetry.space_group_name_H-M   'P 1'
#
loop_
_entity.id
_entity.type
_entity.pdbx_description
1 polymer ?
#
loop_
_entity_poly.entity_id
_entity_poly.type
_entity_poly.pdbx_seq_one_letter_code
_entity_poly.pdbx_strand_id
1 'polypeptide(L)'
;MLNPLFGRRVAVLSNPKSLRLLAGESREWDVDWRGEGTRGFFTGLADEWHAFALGPVEVEAILSIGEDERGSDQARGVFWVFPWRTAFLFAVILFLCISGLRLLRSRK
;
A
#
# COMPACT_ATOMS: atom_id res chain seq x y z
N MET A 1 -9.63 13.98 18.69
CA MET A 1 -8.74 14.36 17.56
C MET A 1 -9.07 13.47 16.39
N LEU A 2 -9.68 14.02 15.34
CA LEU A 2 -9.96 13.30 14.09
C LEU A 2 -8.61 13.06 13.39
N ASN A 3 -8.23 11.78 13.28
CA ASN A 3 -7.05 11.38 12.53
C ASN A 3 -7.26 11.83 11.07
N PRO A 4 -6.33 12.56 10.44
CA PRO A 4 -6.52 13.01 9.06
C PRO A 4 -6.61 11.78 8.16
N LEU A 5 -7.81 11.52 7.62
CA LEU A 5 -8.11 10.42 6.70
C LEU A 5 -7.42 10.61 5.33
N PHE A 6 -6.93 11.82 5.04
CA PHE A 6 -6.29 12.20 3.79
C PHE A 6 -4.90 12.79 4.04
N GLY A 7 -3.93 12.48 3.19
CA GLY A 7 -2.54 12.98 3.31
C GLY A 7 -1.69 12.31 4.40
N ARG A 8 -2.13 11.17 4.94
CA ARG A 8 -1.34 10.42 5.93
C ARG A 8 -0.11 9.80 5.26
N ARG A 9 1.09 10.12 5.76
CA ARG A 9 2.34 9.46 5.35
C ARG A 9 2.27 7.99 5.76
N VAL A 10 2.11 7.09 4.79
CA VAL A 10 1.83 5.66 5.04
C VAL A 10 3.11 4.87 5.31
N ALA A 11 4.23 5.26 4.70
CA ALA A 11 5.54 4.64 4.92
C ALA A 11 6.68 5.57 4.51
N VAL A 12 7.86 5.38 5.11
CA VAL A 12 9.14 5.91 4.62
C VAL A 12 10.04 4.71 4.39
N LEU A 13 10.45 4.51 3.14
CA LEU A 13 11.26 3.37 2.73
C LEU A 13 12.67 3.91 2.51
N SER A 14 13.56 3.65 3.46
CA SER A 14 14.93 4.18 3.46
C SER A 14 15.87 3.22 2.72
N ASN A 15 16.56 3.71 1.69
CA ASN A 15 17.58 2.97 0.93
C ASN A 15 18.95 3.00 1.68
N PRO A 16 20.00 2.25 1.26
CA PRO A 16 21.31 2.23 1.91
C PRO A 16 21.88 3.64 2.13
N LYS A 17 22.48 3.86 3.30
CA LYS A 17 22.93 5.17 3.81
C LYS A 17 23.91 5.95 2.91
N SER A 18 24.58 5.29 1.98
CA SER A 18 25.57 5.91 1.12
C SER A 18 25.85 5.01 -0.08
N LEU A 19 25.65 5.50 -1.29
CA LEU A 19 26.00 4.80 -2.51
C LEU A 19 26.67 5.75 -3.49
N ARG A 20 27.72 5.26 -4.14
CA ARG A 20 28.44 5.99 -5.19
C ARG A 20 27.81 5.59 -6.52
N LEU A 21 27.27 6.56 -7.26
CA LEU A 21 26.79 6.40 -8.63
C LEU A 21 27.85 7.00 -9.56
N LEU A 22 28.32 6.24 -10.56
CA LEU A 22 29.24 6.76 -11.58
C LEU A 22 28.46 7.56 -12.63
N ALA A 23 29.15 8.47 -13.33
CA ALA A 23 28.53 9.29 -14.36
C ALA A 23 28.04 8.41 -15.52
N GLY A 24 26.75 8.51 -15.84
CA GLY A 24 26.10 7.72 -16.90
C GLY A 24 25.56 6.36 -16.46
N GLU A 25 25.74 5.96 -15.20
CA GLU A 25 25.09 4.76 -14.66
C GLU A 25 23.67 5.06 -14.17
N SER A 26 22.73 4.20 -14.55
CA SER A 26 21.38 4.15 -13.99
C SER A 26 21.28 2.97 -13.02
N ARG A 27 20.58 3.16 -11.91
CA ARG A 27 20.25 2.08 -10.99
C ARG A 27 18.74 2.05 -10.74
N GLU A 28 18.19 0.85 -10.78
CA GLU A 28 16.80 0.58 -10.50
C GLU A 28 16.66 0.01 -9.09
N TRP A 29 15.57 0.37 -8.41
CA TRP A 29 15.23 -0.16 -7.10
C TRP A 29 13.76 -0.54 -7.08
N ASP A 30 13.52 -1.80 -6.76
CA ASP A 30 12.19 -2.27 -6.45
C ASP A 30 11.88 -2.01 -4.99
N VAL A 31 10.72 -1.39 -4.76
CA VAL A 31 10.24 -1.05 -3.43
C VAL A 31 8.85 -1.64 -3.27
N ASP A 32 8.75 -2.63 -2.39
CA ASP A 32 7.47 -3.27 -2.09
C ASP A 32 6.58 -2.35 -1.26
N TRP A 33 5.42 -2.00 -1.82
CA TRP A 33 4.39 -1.27 -1.11
C TRP A 33 3.94 -2.06 0.14
N ARG A 34 4.23 -1.51 1.32
CA ARG A 34 3.93 -2.13 2.63
C ARG A 34 4.40 -3.59 2.74
N GLY A 35 5.45 -4.02 2.05
CA GLY A 35 5.93 -5.41 2.11
C GLY A 35 4.88 -6.43 1.65
N GLU A 36 4.02 -6.05 0.70
CA GLU A 36 2.91 -6.88 0.22
C GLU A 36 3.35 -8.28 -0.25
N GLY A 37 4.56 -8.43 -0.79
CA GLY A 37 5.14 -9.73 -1.19
C GLY A 37 5.47 -10.69 -0.04
N THR A 38 5.54 -10.22 1.21
CA THR A 38 5.94 -11.05 2.38
C THR A 38 4.81 -11.30 3.38
N ARG A 39 3.64 -10.68 3.20
CA ARG A 39 2.52 -10.76 4.15
C ARG A 39 1.51 -11.82 3.73
N GLY A 40 1.11 -12.67 4.68
CA GLY A 40 0.02 -13.62 4.51
C GLY A 40 -1.35 -12.94 4.34
N PHE A 41 -2.37 -13.71 3.92
CA PHE A 41 -3.70 -13.16 3.63
C PHE A 41 -4.32 -12.40 4.80
N PHE A 42 -4.31 -12.97 6.01
CA PHE A 42 -4.95 -12.36 7.18
C PHE A 42 -4.20 -11.13 7.72
N THR A 43 -2.86 -11.12 7.65
CA THR A 43 -2.08 -9.94 8.06
C THR A 43 -2.30 -8.80 7.07
N GLY A 44 -2.29 -9.08 5.77
CA GLY A 44 -2.65 -8.11 4.73
C GLY A 44 -4.09 -7.58 4.88
N LEU A 45 -5.05 -8.43 5.22
CA LEU A 45 -6.44 -8.02 5.48
C LEU A 45 -6.54 -7.06 6.69
N ALA A 46 -5.87 -7.36 7.80
CA ALA A 46 -5.87 -6.50 8.98
C ALA A 46 -5.25 -5.13 8.68
N ASP A 47 -4.20 -5.11 7.85
CA ASP A 47 -3.53 -3.90 7.39
C ASP A 47 -4.37 -3.06 6.42
N GLU A 48 -5.09 -3.71 5.51
CA GLU A 48 -6.08 -3.08 4.63
C GLU A 48 -7.22 -2.48 5.47
N TRP A 49 -7.72 -3.21 6.47
CA TRP A 49 -8.80 -2.74 7.33
C TRP A 49 -8.38 -1.54 8.20
N HIS A 50 -7.19 -1.59 8.81
CA HIS A 50 -6.72 -0.51 9.68
C HIS A 50 -6.30 0.75 8.93
N ALA A 51 -5.75 0.60 7.72
CA ALA A 51 -5.31 1.74 6.93
C ALA A 51 -6.40 2.25 5.97
N PHE A 52 -7.43 1.44 5.71
CA PHE A 52 -8.50 1.61 4.73
C PHE A 52 -8.16 2.60 3.61
N ALA A 53 -7.04 2.34 2.94
CA ALA A 53 -6.51 3.20 1.90
C ALA A 53 -7.09 2.75 0.57
N LEU A 54 -8.37 3.06 0.36
CA LEU A 54 -8.99 3.00 -0.96
C LEU A 54 -8.84 4.38 -1.60
N GLY A 55 -8.03 4.48 -2.65
CA GLY A 55 -7.87 5.74 -3.37
C GLY A 55 -6.46 5.96 -3.93
N PRO A 56 -6.22 7.18 -4.46
CA PRO A 56 -4.92 7.57 -4.94
C PRO A 56 -3.93 7.71 -3.79
N VAL A 57 -2.77 7.10 -3.95
CA VAL A 57 -1.62 7.20 -3.07
C VAL A 57 -0.53 7.96 -3.82
N GLU A 58 -0.02 9.01 -3.18
CA GLU A 58 1.12 9.77 -3.68
C GLU A 58 2.43 9.19 -3.12
N VAL A 59 3.41 9.01 -4.00
CA VAL A 59 4.77 8.60 -3.68
C VAL A 59 5.68 9.76 -3.99
N GLU A 60 6.53 10.09 -3.03
CA GLU A 60 7.59 11.07 -3.19
C GLU A 60 8.93 10.35 -3.03
N ALA A 61 9.71 10.35 -4.10
CA ALA A 61 11.09 9.87 -4.11
C ALA A 61 12.02 11.08 -3.98
N ILE A 62 12.77 11.13 -2.89
CA ILE A 62 13.72 12.21 -2.60
C ILE A 62 15.13 11.64 -2.75
N LEU A 63 15.88 12.14 -3.72
CA LEU A 63 17.29 11.84 -3.87
C LEU A 63 18.10 12.95 -3.20
N SER A 64 18.93 12.60 -2.21
CA SER A 64 19.87 13.54 -1.57
C SER A 64 21.28 13.27 -2.07
N ILE A 65 21.95 14.30 -2.62
CA ILE A 65 23.31 14.21 -3.17
C ILE A 65 24.29 15.01 -2.29
N GLY A 66 25.28 14.32 -1.72
CA GLY A 66 26.32 14.90 -0.86
C GLY A 66 25.91 15.04 0.61
N GLU A 67 26.87 15.36 1.50
CA GLU A 67 26.63 15.54 2.94
C GLU A 67 25.82 16.81 3.28
N ASP A 68 25.76 17.77 2.36
CA ASP A 68 25.19 19.11 2.60
C ASP A 68 23.70 19.23 2.23
N GLU A 69 23.03 18.16 1.74
CA GLU A 69 21.62 18.16 1.26
C GLU A 69 21.26 19.24 0.21
N ARG A 70 22.26 19.99 -0.30
CA ARG A 70 22.06 21.16 -1.18
C ARG A 70 21.56 20.81 -2.58
N GLY A 71 21.68 19.55 -2.98
CA GLY A 71 21.07 19.02 -4.20
C GLY A 71 20.09 17.92 -3.81
N SER A 72 18.83 18.29 -3.58
CA SER A 72 17.74 17.32 -3.53
C SER A 72 16.95 17.38 -4.83
N ASP A 73 16.82 16.24 -5.49
CA ASP A 73 15.89 16.08 -6.61
C ASP A 73 14.69 15.26 -6.13
N GLN A 74 13.49 15.66 -6.56
CA GLN A 74 12.24 15.10 -6.08
C GLN A 74 11.40 14.63 -7.26
N ALA A 75 11.05 13.35 -7.26
CA ALA A 75 10.09 12.79 -8.19
C ALA A 75 8.80 12.44 -7.43
N ARG A 76 7.66 12.79 -8.02
CA ARG A 76 6.33 12.48 -7.47
C ARG A 76 5.57 11.59 -8.44
N GLY A 77 4.91 10.58 -7.91
CA GLY A 77 4.05 9.68 -8.65
C GLY A 77 2.76 9.41 -7.89
N VAL A 78 1.69 9.11 -8.62
CA VAL A 78 0.40 8.73 -8.02
C VAL A 78 0.01 7.37 -8.55
N PHE A 79 -0.35 6.45 -7.65
CA PHE A 79 -0.89 5.15 -8.01
C PHE A 79 -2.14 4.84 -7.19
N TRP A 80 -3.00 3.97 -7.71
CA TRP A 80 -4.23 3.57 -7.03
C TRP A 80 -4.04 2.29 -6.23
N VAL A 81 -4.48 2.31 -4.98
CA VAL A 81 -4.53 1.11 -4.14
C VAL A 81 -5.97 0.60 -4.06
N PHE A 82 -6.15 -0.68 -4.40
CA PHE A 82 -7.40 -1.39 -4.24
C PHE A 82 -7.26 -2.50 -3.18
N PRO A 83 -7.98 -2.42 -2.05
CA PRO A 83 -7.88 -3.39 -0.97
C PRO A 83 -8.71 -4.64 -1.33
N TRP A 84 -8.11 -5.50 -2.16
CA TRP A 84 -8.81 -6.63 -2.77
C TRP A 84 -9.12 -7.75 -1.76
N ARG A 85 -8.32 -7.91 -0.69
CA ARG A 85 -8.54 -8.97 0.31
C ARG A 85 -9.81 -8.68 1.11
N THR A 86 -10.01 -7.42 1.49
CA THR A 86 -11.25 -6.98 2.14
C THR A 86 -12.44 -7.08 1.19
N ALA A 87 -12.32 -6.67 -0.08
CA ALA A 87 -13.38 -6.85 -1.07
C ALA A 87 -13.75 -8.34 -1.26
N PHE A 88 -12.75 -9.22 -1.31
CA PHE A 88 -12.95 -10.67 -1.38
C PHE A 88 -13.70 -11.21 -0.16
N LEU A 89 -13.30 -10.81 1.06
CA LEU A 89 -13.97 -11.23 2.28
C LEU A 89 -15.46 -10.83 2.29
N PHE A 90 -15.76 -9.59 1.87
CA PHE A 90 -17.15 -9.13 1.74
C PHE A 90 -17.95 -9.98 0.75
N ALA A 91 -17.36 -10.33 -0.40
CA ALA A 91 -18.01 -11.18 -1.40
C ALA A 91 -18.33 -12.58 -0.83
N VAL A 92 -17.40 -13.17 -0.06
CA VAL A 92 -17.61 -14.47 0.60
C VAL A 92 -18.75 -14.40 1.62
N ILE A 93 -18.77 -13.38 2.47
CA ILE A 93 -19.84 -13.19 3.47
C ILE A 93 -21.20 -13.06 2.78
N LEU A 94 -21.28 -12.21 1.75
CA LEU A 94 -22.51 -12.01 0.98
C LEU A 94 -23.00 -13.32 0.35
N PHE A 95 -22.10 -14.09 -0.25
CA PHE A 95 -22.41 -15.39 -0.84
C PHE A 95 -22.97 -16.37 0.20
N LEU A 96 -22.36 -16.43 1.38
CA LEU A 96 -22.84 -17.28 2.49
C LEU A 96 -24.21 -16.83 3.00
N CYS A 97 -24.45 -15.53 3.14
CA CYS A 97 -25.76 -15.00 3.54
C CYS A 97 -26.86 -15.38 2.54
N ILE A 98 -26.61 -15.19 1.24
CA ILE A 98 -27.58 -15.54 0.18
C ILE A 98 -27.84 -17.04 0.17
N SER A 99 -26.79 -17.85 0.28
CA SER A 99 -26.88 -19.31 0.28
C SER A 99 -27.64 -19.83 1.51
N GLY A 100 -27.34 -19.27 2.70
CA GLY A 100 -28.04 -19.58 3.94
C GLY A 100 -29.51 -19.19 3.89
N LEU A 101 -29.85 -18.02 3.35
CA LEU A 101 -31.23 -17.58 3.14
C LEU A 101 -31.98 -18.52 2.18
N ARG A 102 -31.34 -18.96 1.09
CA ARG A 102 -31.94 -19.93 0.16
C ARG A 102 -32.19 -21.28 0.83
N LEU A 103 -31.25 -21.77 1.64
CA LEU A 103 -31.41 -23.00 2.42
C LEU A 103 -32.56 -22.90 3.43
N LEU A 104 -32.66 -21.78 4.15
CA LEU A 104 -33.75 -21.53 5.10
C LEU A 104 -35.12 -21.45 4.40
N ARG A 105 -35.17 -20.85 3.20
CA ARG A 105 -36.39 -20.77 2.38
C ARG A 105 -36.78 -22.12 1.77
N SER A 106 -35.82 -22.99 1.45
CA SER A 106 -36.07 -24.34 0.91
C SER A 106 -36.62 -25.30 1.97
N ARG A 107 -36.35 -25.05 3.26
CA ARG A 107 -36.83 -25.88 4.38
C ARG A 107 -38.19 -25.47 4.96
N LYS A 108 -38.80 -24.39 4.46
CA LYS A 108 -40.17 -23.97 4.80
C LYS A 108 -41.10 -24.27 3.64
#